data_AF-A0A1I1JTG8-F1
#
_entry.id   AF-A0A1I1JTG8-F1
#
_cell.length_a   1.000
_cell.length_b   1.000
_cell.length_c   1.000
_cell.angle_alpha   90.00
_cell.angle_beta   90.00
_cell.angle_gamma   90.00
#
_symmetry.space_group_name_H-M   'P 1'
#
loop_
_entity.id
_entity.type
_entity.pdbx_description
1 polymer ?
#
loop_
_entity_poly.entity_id
_entity_poly.type
_entity_poly.pdbx_seq_one_letter_code
_entity_poly.pdbx_strand_id
1 'polypeptide(L)'
;MIQSFAPDEVTPEQAMQIGEELCDRYLKGDYQYVIAVHNDKDHLHCHIIFNNTNLYNGLSFTTEHNQGRKSERAWAELREISDEICKEHGLSLIDPKGKGVSHHERTMQKEGKSWKDKLRIRIAEVMLYSRDFADFLRNCTFSGIEYVYTPKNKYKLKFKLSGDGQQRFTRADTLGADYTPERITEQIAEIQEKLSEANITPDMLIEPPKQITAPKTEPKPIPPKPAEPVQNNRLISDEFLARVREQKASQTPQPTATQTAPKPDTDRVVITAEEFLAPLYDKPETPPPAPQSTESKAPEKKNDEWASIRGMRNSDKIIAELEASGITSFYDFSGFLHNTHHDDDHTAELAELKTHIKTVETIIAKMKHYNELLPTYNEYAGLSGWKQSRYRKKHSEEIEDFEQTKAYIKEHITKYTSDGSQPLMKDLQGLLKRMKAKRDELLPKQKAYIIKHDTAMKYTRQVRQYLNEQHMKREREKSRQRTQTKNKNSYLE
;
A
#
# COMPACT_ATOMS: atom_id res chain seq x y z
N MET A 1 -0.32 -1.60 -3.76
CA MET A 1 -0.93 -2.60 -4.67
C MET A 1 -1.79 -1.84 -5.67
N ILE A 2 -1.83 -2.27 -6.93
CA ILE A 2 -2.68 -1.65 -7.97
C ILE A 2 -3.38 -2.77 -8.71
N GLN A 3 -4.71 -2.66 -8.84
CA GLN A 3 -5.53 -3.54 -9.67
C GLN A 3 -6.14 -2.70 -10.80
N SER A 4 -6.04 -3.18 -12.04
CA SER A 4 -6.50 -2.45 -13.23
C SER A 4 -7.43 -3.32 -14.04
N PHE A 5 -8.42 -2.71 -14.67
CA PHE A 5 -9.43 -3.38 -15.48
C PHE A 5 -9.33 -2.96 -16.95
N ALA A 6 -9.92 -3.73 -17.87
CA ALA A 6 -9.98 -3.28 -19.26
C ALA A 6 -10.91 -2.04 -19.39
N PRO A 7 -10.68 -1.18 -20.41
CA PRO A 7 -11.58 -0.07 -20.69
C PRO A 7 -13.03 -0.55 -20.86
N ASP A 8 -13.99 0.20 -20.31
CA ASP A 8 -15.44 -0.04 -20.39
C ASP A 8 -15.93 -1.38 -19.81
N GLU A 9 -15.08 -2.10 -19.08
CA GLU A 9 -15.39 -3.44 -18.56
C GLU A 9 -16.08 -3.41 -17.17
N VAL A 10 -15.74 -2.41 -16.37
CA VAL A 10 -16.27 -2.23 -15.02
C VAL A 10 -16.72 -0.78 -14.80
N THR A 11 -17.70 -0.58 -13.94
CA THR A 11 -18.07 0.73 -13.39
C THR A 11 -17.17 1.09 -12.19
N PRO A 12 -17.03 2.38 -11.81
CA PRO A 12 -16.28 2.78 -10.62
C PRO A 12 -16.73 2.07 -9.34
N GLU A 13 -18.03 1.85 -9.19
CA GLU A 13 -18.61 1.16 -8.04
C GLU A 13 -18.23 -0.33 -8.04
N GLN A 14 -18.26 -0.98 -9.21
CA GLN A 14 -17.81 -2.37 -9.34
C GLN A 14 -16.30 -2.50 -9.11
N ALA A 15 -15.50 -1.56 -9.61
CA ALA A 15 -14.06 -1.54 -9.37
C ALA A 15 -13.73 -1.40 -7.87
N MET A 16 -14.47 -0.55 -7.14
CA MET A 16 -14.36 -0.45 -5.68
C MET A 16 -14.69 -1.78 -5.01
N GLN A 17 -15.84 -2.37 -5.36
CA GLN A 17 -16.30 -3.63 -4.78
C GLN A 17 -15.29 -4.77 -5.01
N ILE A 18 -14.74 -4.88 -6.22
CA ILE A 18 -13.73 -5.89 -6.56
C ILE A 18 -12.42 -5.63 -5.80
N GLY A 19 -12.03 -4.35 -5.66
CA GLY A 19 -10.85 -3.95 -4.89
C GLY A 19 -10.97 -4.28 -3.41
N GLU A 20 -12.15 -4.06 -2.80
CA GLU A 20 -12.46 -4.47 -1.43
C GLU A 20 -12.37 -5.99 -1.27
N GLU A 21 -12.99 -6.74 -2.17
CA GLU A 21 -12.96 -8.20 -2.15
C GLU A 21 -11.53 -8.76 -2.29
N LEU A 22 -10.70 -8.15 -3.14
CA LEU A 22 -9.28 -8.48 -3.25
C LEU A 22 -8.56 -8.26 -1.93
N CYS A 23 -8.76 -7.12 -1.28
CA CYS A 23 -8.14 -6.83 0.01
C CYS A 23 -8.60 -7.79 1.09
N ASP A 24 -9.88 -8.12 1.13
CA ASP A 24 -10.45 -8.99 2.14
C ASP A 24 -9.91 -10.43 2.02
N ARG A 25 -9.86 -10.98 0.79
CA ARG A 25 -9.30 -12.31 0.55
C ARG A 25 -7.80 -12.35 0.79
N TYR A 26 -7.08 -11.31 0.37
CA TYR A 26 -5.62 -11.29 0.42
C TYR A 26 -5.07 -10.92 1.80
N LEU A 27 -5.58 -9.85 2.41
CA LEU A 27 -5.10 -9.31 3.68
C LEU A 27 -5.83 -9.91 4.89
N LYS A 28 -6.96 -10.62 4.68
CA LYS A 28 -7.67 -11.43 5.71
C LYS A 28 -8.07 -10.64 6.97
N GLY A 29 -8.14 -9.31 6.87
CA GLY A 29 -8.36 -8.41 7.99
C GLY A 29 -7.19 -8.30 8.97
N ASP A 30 -6.01 -8.82 8.61
CA ASP A 30 -4.77 -8.77 9.39
C ASP A 30 -3.99 -7.46 9.17
N TYR A 31 -4.27 -6.76 8.08
CA TYR A 31 -3.61 -5.52 7.70
C TYR A 31 -4.64 -4.43 7.41
N GLN A 32 -4.42 -3.24 7.97
CA GLN A 32 -5.22 -2.06 7.67
C GLN A 32 -4.93 -1.59 6.25
N TYR A 33 -5.94 -1.16 5.49
CA TYR A 33 -5.76 -0.68 4.13
C TYR A 33 -6.68 0.50 3.79
N VAL A 34 -6.30 1.22 2.74
CA VAL A 34 -7.07 2.28 2.09
C VAL A 34 -7.13 1.97 0.60
N ILE A 35 -8.32 2.07 0.01
CA ILE A 35 -8.56 1.89 -1.42
C ILE A 35 -9.05 3.20 -2.02
N ALA A 36 -8.52 3.55 -3.19
CA ALA A 36 -9.00 4.65 -4.02
C ALA A 36 -9.16 4.18 -5.47
N VAL A 37 -10.36 4.38 -6.04
CA VAL A 37 -10.62 4.10 -7.46
C VAL A 37 -10.32 5.36 -8.27
N HIS A 38 -9.49 5.22 -9.28
CA HIS A 38 -9.08 6.30 -10.16
C HIS A 38 -9.62 6.10 -11.59
N ASN A 39 -9.99 7.21 -12.22
CA ASN A 39 -10.47 7.30 -13.60
C ASN A 39 -9.66 8.32 -14.44
N ASP A 40 -8.46 8.65 -14.00
CA ASP A 40 -7.57 9.66 -14.63
C ASP A 40 -6.85 9.13 -15.89
N LYS A 41 -7.15 7.91 -16.32
CA LYS A 41 -6.58 7.24 -17.50
C LYS A 41 -7.67 6.56 -18.31
N ASP A 42 -7.29 6.04 -19.48
CA ASP A 42 -8.17 5.28 -20.41
C ASP A 42 -8.81 4.02 -19.78
N HIS A 43 -8.46 3.66 -18.55
CA HIS A 43 -9.02 2.51 -17.83
C HIS A 43 -9.15 2.82 -16.34
N LEU A 44 -10.15 2.20 -15.71
CA LEU A 44 -10.34 2.24 -14.27
C LEU A 44 -9.29 1.38 -13.57
N HIS A 45 -8.81 1.89 -12.43
CA HIS A 45 -7.86 1.17 -11.60
C HIS A 45 -7.99 1.55 -10.13
N CYS A 46 -7.73 0.59 -9.25
CA CYS A 46 -7.78 0.73 -7.82
C CYS A 46 -6.36 0.85 -7.27
N HIS A 47 -6.06 1.96 -6.58
CA HIS A 47 -4.88 2.11 -5.75
C HIS A 47 -5.19 1.61 -4.35
N ILE A 48 -4.40 0.64 -3.90
CA ILE A 48 -4.58 0.02 -2.59
C ILE A 48 -3.28 0.17 -1.81
N ILE A 49 -3.35 0.88 -0.69
CA ILE A 49 -2.26 1.06 0.24
C ILE A 49 -2.63 0.33 1.51
N PHE A 50 -1.80 -0.64 1.93
CA PHE A 50 -2.00 -1.36 3.19
C PHE A 50 -0.79 -1.18 4.12
N ASN A 51 -1.05 -1.22 5.41
CA ASN A 51 -0.04 -1.15 6.45
C ASN A 51 0.84 -2.39 6.37
N ASN A 52 2.16 -2.22 6.33
CA ASN A 52 3.09 -3.35 6.29
C ASN A 52 3.12 -4.13 7.61
N THR A 53 2.66 -3.57 8.72
CA THR A 53 2.65 -4.27 10.01
C THR A 53 1.29 -4.91 10.25
N ASN A 54 1.31 -6.21 10.55
CA ASN A 54 0.14 -6.98 10.93
C ASN A 54 -0.43 -6.43 12.25
N LEU A 55 -1.73 -6.14 12.25
CA LEU A 55 -2.46 -5.51 13.34
C LEU A 55 -2.45 -6.36 14.63
N TYR A 56 -2.29 -7.68 14.51
CA TYR A 56 -2.46 -8.63 15.61
C TYR A 56 -1.16 -9.14 16.22
N ASN A 57 -0.15 -9.46 15.39
CA ASN A 57 1.11 -10.04 15.87
C ASN A 57 2.32 -9.09 15.77
N GLY A 58 2.14 -7.90 15.16
CA GLY A 58 3.20 -6.91 15.00
C GLY A 58 4.31 -7.30 14.02
N LEU A 59 4.18 -8.43 13.32
CA LEU A 59 5.12 -8.85 12.30
C LEU A 59 4.88 -8.09 11.00
N SER A 60 5.94 -7.92 10.21
CA SER A 60 5.81 -7.27 8.92
C SER A 60 5.25 -8.24 7.87
N PHE A 61 4.46 -7.74 6.93
CA PHE A 61 3.93 -8.47 5.78
C PHE A 61 5.05 -9.14 4.98
N THR A 62 6.21 -8.47 4.90
CA THR A 62 7.40 -9.04 4.27
C THR A 62 7.90 -10.28 5.02
N THR A 63 7.87 -10.25 6.34
CA THR A 63 8.25 -11.39 7.18
C THR A 63 7.23 -12.51 7.09
N GLU A 64 5.93 -12.24 7.01
CA GLU A 64 4.91 -13.30 7.03
C GLU A 64 4.66 -13.93 5.66
N HIS A 65 4.59 -13.11 4.61
CA HIS A 65 4.08 -13.53 3.30
C HIS A 65 5.12 -13.50 2.18
N ASN A 66 6.30 -12.93 2.42
CA ASN A 66 7.32 -12.74 1.39
C ASN A 66 8.59 -13.58 1.62
N GLN A 67 8.48 -14.66 2.40
CA GLN A 67 9.52 -15.68 2.57
C GLN A 67 9.45 -16.74 1.45
N GLY A 68 10.58 -17.35 1.08
CA GLY A 68 10.63 -18.44 0.09
C GLY A 68 11.10 -18.08 -1.32
N ARG A 69 10.84 -18.97 -2.30
CA ARG A 69 11.27 -18.81 -3.70
C ARG A 69 10.47 -17.70 -4.39
N LYS A 70 11.05 -17.01 -5.38
CA LYS A 70 10.36 -15.91 -6.10
C LYS A 70 8.99 -16.28 -6.68
N SER A 71 8.81 -17.55 -7.05
CA SER A 71 7.55 -18.12 -7.57
C SER A 71 6.47 -18.34 -6.51
N GLU A 72 6.84 -18.37 -5.22
CA GLU A 72 5.98 -18.67 -4.08
C GLU A 72 5.74 -17.42 -3.21
N ARG A 73 6.21 -16.25 -3.65
CA ARG A 73 6.06 -15.00 -2.91
C ARG A 73 4.63 -14.51 -2.97
N ALA A 74 4.26 -13.71 -1.96
CA ALA A 74 3.06 -12.87 -1.86
C ALA A 74 2.43 -12.38 -3.19
N TRP A 75 3.24 -12.01 -4.20
CA TRP A 75 2.74 -11.52 -5.50
C TRP A 75 2.10 -12.59 -6.38
N ALA A 76 2.50 -13.86 -6.24
CA ALA A 76 1.90 -14.97 -6.98
C ALA A 76 0.50 -15.29 -6.44
N GLU A 77 0.37 -15.42 -5.11
CA GLU A 77 -0.90 -15.58 -4.41
C GLU A 77 -1.85 -14.41 -4.71
N LEU A 78 -1.33 -13.18 -4.71
CA LEU A 78 -2.12 -11.99 -5.05
C LEU A 78 -2.71 -12.08 -6.47
N ARG A 79 -1.91 -12.54 -7.43
CA ARG A 79 -2.36 -12.67 -8.82
C ARG A 79 -3.44 -13.73 -8.94
N GLU A 80 -3.22 -14.90 -8.32
CA GLU A 80 -4.18 -16.00 -8.34
C GLU A 80 -5.54 -15.56 -7.76
N ILE A 81 -5.53 -14.91 -6.60
CA ILE A 81 -6.75 -14.37 -5.97
C ILE A 81 -7.41 -13.31 -6.87
N SER A 82 -6.63 -12.41 -7.47
CA SER A 82 -7.17 -11.40 -8.39
C SER A 82 -7.81 -12.05 -9.62
N ASP A 83 -7.17 -13.06 -10.21
CA ASP A 83 -7.68 -13.76 -11.40
C ASP A 83 -8.94 -14.56 -11.07
N GLU A 84 -9.00 -15.20 -9.89
CA GLU A 84 -10.22 -15.87 -9.40
C GLU A 84 -11.38 -14.89 -9.22
N ILE A 85 -11.16 -13.75 -8.58
CA ILE A 85 -12.19 -12.72 -8.40
C ILE A 85 -12.64 -12.20 -9.76
N CYS A 86 -11.72 -11.84 -10.65
CA CYS A 86 -12.09 -11.36 -11.98
C CYS A 86 -12.94 -12.41 -12.74
N LYS A 87 -12.61 -13.70 -12.63
CA LYS A 87 -13.39 -14.78 -13.24
C LYS A 87 -14.79 -14.91 -12.63
N GLU A 88 -14.92 -14.80 -11.30
CA GLU A 88 -16.21 -14.86 -10.61
C GLU A 88 -17.13 -13.69 -11.01
N HIS A 89 -16.56 -12.52 -11.28
CA HIS A 89 -17.29 -11.34 -11.77
C HIS A 89 -17.47 -11.32 -13.30
N GLY A 90 -17.02 -12.36 -14.02
CA GLY A 90 -17.18 -12.48 -15.47
C GLY A 90 -16.28 -11.55 -16.29
N LEU A 91 -15.16 -11.10 -15.73
CA LEU A 91 -14.21 -10.18 -16.34
C LEU A 91 -13.14 -10.93 -17.15
N SER A 92 -12.50 -10.20 -18.07
CA SER A 92 -11.40 -10.69 -18.88
C SER A 92 -10.15 -10.94 -18.05
N LEU A 93 -9.47 -12.05 -18.36
CA LEU A 93 -8.23 -12.45 -17.71
C LEU A 93 -7.04 -12.22 -18.64
N ILE A 94 -5.92 -11.82 -18.05
CA ILE A 94 -4.67 -11.67 -18.78
C ILE A 94 -4.01 -13.04 -18.89
N ASP A 95 -3.93 -13.59 -20.09
CA ASP A 95 -3.13 -14.78 -20.33
C ASP A 95 -1.67 -14.53 -19.88
N PRO A 96 -1.05 -15.48 -19.14
CA PRO A 96 0.33 -15.35 -18.71
C PRO A 96 1.27 -15.39 -19.93
N LYS A 97 1.47 -14.24 -20.57
CA LYS A 97 2.59 -14.02 -21.48
C LYS A 97 3.86 -14.12 -20.65
N GLY A 98 4.91 -14.71 -21.21
CA GLY A 98 6.18 -14.97 -20.52
C GLY A 98 6.86 -13.73 -19.94
N LYS A 99 8.14 -13.82 -19.59
CA LYS A 99 8.87 -12.68 -18.99
C LYS A 99 8.77 -11.43 -19.88
N GLY A 100 7.92 -10.47 -19.48
CA GLY A 100 7.73 -9.22 -20.18
C GLY A 100 9.03 -8.43 -20.26
N VAL A 101 9.11 -7.52 -21.24
CA VAL A 101 10.26 -6.62 -21.40
C VAL A 101 10.40 -5.77 -20.14
N SER A 102 11.61 -5.70 -19.57
CA SER A 102 11.84 -4.90 -18.36
C SER A 102 11.51 -3.43 -18.61
N HIS A 103 11.07 -2.69 -17.59
CA HIS A 103 10.73 -1.27 -17.72
C HIS A 103 11.88 -0.46 -18.36
N HIS A 104 13.12 -0.69 -17.91
CA HIS A 104 14.31 -0.04 -18.46
C HIS A 104 14.50 -0.34 -19.96
N GLU A 105 14.36 -1.61 -20.35
CA GLU A 105 14.45 -2.01 -21.76
C GLU A 105 13.33 -1.33 -22.57
N ARG A 106 12.08 -1.34 -22.09
CA ARG A 106 10.96 -0.67 -22.76
C ARG A 106 11.17 0.84 -22.91
N THR A 107 11.74 1.51 -21.92
CA THR A 107 12.11 2.94 -22.00
C THR A 107 13.18 3.17 -23.07
N MET A 108 14.24 2.35 -23.07
CA MET A 108 15.30 2.44 -24.08
C MET A 108 14.79 2.14 -25.50
N GLN A 109 13.79 1.27 -25.65
CA GLN A 109 13.11 1.02 -26.93
C GLN A 109 12.33 2.27 -27.39
N LYS A 110 11.54 2.88 -26.51
CA LYS A 110 10.82 4.13 -26.82
C LYS A 110 11.76 5.28 -27.18
N GLU A 111 12.93 5.34 -26.56
CA GLU A 111 13.97 6.34 -26.86
C GLU A 111 14.83 5.99 -28.09
N GLY A 112 14.64 4.82 -28.72
CA GLY A 112 15.45 4.36 -29.85
C GLY A 112 16.90 3.98 -29.50
N LYS A 113 17.23 3.87 -28.21
CA LYS A 113 18.58 3.59 -27.69
C LYS A 113 18.81 2.13 -27.31
N SER A 114 17.82 1.26 -27.50
CA SER A 114 17.93 -0.17 -27.16
C SER A 114 19.00 -0.86 -28.01
N TRP A 115 20.13 -1.21 -27.40
CA TRP A 115 21.18 -1.99 -28.08
C TRP A 115 20.68 -3.36 -28.56
N LYS A 116 19.71 -3.96 -27.85
CA LYS A 116 19.11 -5.23 -28.30
C LYS A 116 18.33 -5.05 -29.59
N ASP A 117 17.59 -3.96 -29.75
CA ASP A 117 16.85 -3.70 -31.00
C ASP A 117 17.80 -3.38 -32.14
N LYS A 118 18.82 -2.53 -31.90
CA LYS A 118 19.89 -2.29 -32.88
C LYS A 118 20.55 -3.58 -33.34
N LEU A 119 20.85 -4.47 -32.39
CA LEU A 119 21.48 -5.76 -32.66
C LEU A 119 20.55 -6.71 -33.42
N ARG A 120 19.25 -6.76 -33.09
CA ARG A 120 18.24 -7.52 -33.84
C ARG A 120 18.16 -7.06 -35.30
N ILE A 121 18.13 -5.75 -35.52
CA ILE A 121 18.08 -5.15 -36.87
C ILE A 121 19.34 -5.53 -37.64
N ARG A 122 20.51 -5.34 -37.04
CA ARG A 122 21.80 -5.61 -37.71
C ARG A 122 22.01 -7.09 -37.99
N ILE A 123 21.60 -7.98 -37.08
CA ILE A 123 21.64 -9.43 -37.30
C ILE A 123 20.70 -9.82 -38.44
N ALA A 124 19.47 -9.31 -38.47
CA ALA A 124 18.52 -9.61 -39.53
C ALA A 124 19.01 -9.14 -40.92
N GLU A 125 19.63 -7.96 -40.98
CA GLU A 125 20.28 -7.48 -42.19
C GLU A 125 21.41 -8.41 -42.64
N VAL A 126 22.28 -8.82 -41.72
CA VAL A 126 23.37 -9.77 -42.03
C VAL A 126 22.81 -11.10 -42.54
N MET A 127 21.72 -11.60 -41.95
CA MET A 127 21.08 -12.86 -42.38
C MET A 127 20.56 -12.80 -43.82
N LEU A 128 20.04 -11.66 -44.27
CA LEU A 128 19.56 -11.48 -45.64
C LEU A 128 20.67 -11.63 -46.69
N TYR A 129 21.90 -11.25 -46.34
CA TYR A 129 23.06 -11.31 -47.25
C TYR A 129 23.95 -12.53 -47.03
N SER A 130 23.52 -13.48 -46.19
CA SER A 130 24.28 -14.69 -45.88
C SER A 130 23.74 -15.91 -46.62
N ARG A 131 24.66 -16.76 -47.09
CA ARG A 131 24.32 -18.00 -47.82
C ARG A 131 24.20 -19.21 -46.91
N ASP A 132 25.01 -19.25 -45.88
CA ASP A 132 25.02 -20.30 -44.86
C ASP A 132 25.42 -19.73 -43.51
N PHE A 133 25.36 -20.55 -42.45
CA PHE A 133 25.67 -20.11 -41.10
C PHE A 133 27.14 -19.68 -40.92
N ALA A 134 28.08 -20.29 -41.65
CA ALA A 134 29.49 -19.90 -41.59
C ALA A 134 29.73 -18.53 -42.24
N ASP A 135 29.01 -18.24 -43.32
CA ASP A 135 28.99 -16.96 -44.02
C ASP A 135 28.33 -15.87 -43.18
N PHE A 136 27.26 -16.21 -42.47
CA PHE A 136 26.64 -15.34 -41.47
C PHE A 136 27.61 -14.87 -40.40
N LEU A 137 28.42 -15.77 -39.84
CA LEU A 137 29.43 -15.40 -38.84
C LEU A 137 30.52 -14.49 -39.43
N ARG A 138 30.95 -14.72 -40.67
CA ARG A 138 31.89 -13.83 -41.36
C ARG A 138 31.30 -12.44 -41.60
N ASN A 139 30.06 -12.38 -42.10
CA ASN A 139 29.35 -11.14 -42.39
C ASN A 139 28.99 -10.35 -41.12
N CYS A 140 28.79 -11.02 -39.98
CA CYS A 140 28.65 -10.39 -38.67
C CYS A 140 29.89 -9.54 -38.34
N THR A 141 31.08 -10.12 -38.49
CA THR A 141 32.35 -9.41 -38.22
C THR A 141 32.50 -8.19 -39.13
N PHE A 142 32.19 -8.33 -40.43
CA PHE A 142 32.26 -7.23 -41.39
C PHE A 142 31.26 -6.11 -41.09
N SER A 143 30.11 -6.46 -40.52
CA SER A 143 29.04 -5.52 -40.18
C SER A 143 29.19 -4.88 -38.79
N GLY A 144 30.34 -5.07 -38.14
CA GLY A 144 30.65 -4.50 -36.82
C GLY A 144 30.03 -5.26 -35.65
N ILE A 145 29.71 -6.55 -35.82
CA ILE A 145 29.17 -7.42 -34.77
C ILE A 145 30.26 -8.41 -34.35
N GLU A 146 30.80 -8.23 -33.15
CA GLU A 146 31.63 -9.23 -32.47
C GLU A 146 30.75 -10.41 -32.04
N TYR A 147 31.17 -11.65 -32.35
CA TYR A 147 30.45 -12.85 -31.93
C TYR A 147 31.36 -13.84 -31.19
N VAL A 148 30.75 -14.65 -30.32
CA VAL A 148 31.38 -15.81 -29.68
C VAL A 148 30.48 -17.01 -29.91
N TYR A 149 30.94 -17.96 -30.74
CA TYR A 149 30.23 -19.20 -31.02
C TYR A 149 30.95 -20.39 -30.38
N THR A 150 30.32 -20.99 -29.36
CA THR A 150 30.84 -22.15 -28.63
C THR A 150 29.72 -23.20 -28.47
N PRO A 151 29.55 -24.12 -29.43
CA PRO A 151 28.39 -25.04 -29.46
C PRO A 151 28.33 -26.02 -28.28
N LYS A 152 29.46 -26.28 -27.61
CA LYS A 152 29.57 -27.16 -26.43
C LYS A 152 29.16 -26.48 -25.10
N ASN A 153 28.98 -25.16 -25.09
CA ASN A 153 28.62 -24.41 -23.89
C ASN A 153 27.10 -24.26 -23.74
N LYS A 154 26.66 -24.04 -22.50
CA LYS A 154 25.25 -23.73 -22.17
C LYS A 154 24.67 -22.57 -22.99
N TYR A 155 25.49 -21.59 -23.36
CA TYR A 155 25.11 -20.47 -24.23
C TYR A 155 25.94 -20.54 -25.50
N LYS A 156 25.33 -21.05 -26.57
CA LYS A 156 26.03 -21.41 -27.81
C LYS A 156 26.53 -20.19 -28.59
N LEU A 157 25.78 -19.10 -28.59
CA LEU A 157 26.09 -17.90 -29.38
C LEU A 157 25.85 -16.62 -28.58
N LYS A 158 26.80 -15.69 -28.69
CA LYS A 158 26.72 -14.36 -28.09
C LYS A 158 27.20 -13.32 -29.09
N PHE A 159 26.63 -12.14 -29.02
CA PHE A 159 26.87 -11.02 -29.93
C PHE A 159 27.16 -9.75 -29.15
N LYS A 160 27.94 -8.85 -29.75
CA LYS A 160 28.23 -7.51 -29.22
C LYS A 160 28.43 -6.57 -30.40
N LEU A 161 27.80 -5.40 -30.33
CA LEU A 161 27.97 -4.36 -31.34
C LEU A 161 29.26 -3.59 -31.03
N SER A 162 30.22 -3.58 -31.95
CA SER A 162 31.48 -2.86 -31.80
C SER A 162 31.26 -1.35 -31.99
N GLY A 163 31.89 -0.52 -31.14
CA GLY A 163 31.89 0.94 -31.28
C GLY A 163 30.78 1.70 -30.54
N ASP A 164 29.67 1.07 -30.17
CA ASP A 164 28.46 1.73 -29.64
C ASP A 164 28.36 1.74 -28.09
N GLY A 165 29.50 1.61 -27.39
CA GLY A 165 29.59 1.67 -25.92
C GLY A 165 29.13 0.42 -25.16
N GLN A 166 28.73 -0.66 -25.86
CA GLN A 166 28.29 -1.91 -25.24
C GLN A 166 29.46 -2.65 -24.57
N GLN A 167 29.44 -2.75 -23.25
CA GLN A 167 30.53 -3.34 -22.46
C GLN A 167 30.50 -4.89 -22.39
N ARG A 168 29.32 -5.50 -22.57
CA ARG A 168 29.12 -6.95 -22.39
C ARG A 168 28.46 -7.59 -23.61
N PHE A 169 28.86 -8.82 -23.89
CA PHE A 169 28.19 -9.66 -24.89
C PHE A 169 26.75 -9.98 -24.49
N THR A 170 25.83 -9.81 -25.43
CA THR A 170 24.43 -10.22 -25.32
C THR A 170 24.28 -11.64 -25.84
N ARG A 171 23.57 -12.49 -25.10
CA ARG A 171 23.36 -13.86 -25.52
C ARG A 171 22.24 -13.91 -26.58
N ALA A 172 22.41 -14.75 -27.59
CA ALA A 172 21.44 -14.96 -28.65
C ALA A 172 20.04 -15.33 -28.11
N ASP A 173 19.99 -16.23 -27.13
CA ASP A 173 18.75 -16.65 -26.44
C ASP A 173 17.97 -15.50 -25.79
N THR A 174 18.64 -14.44 -25.36
CA THR A 174 18.02 -13.25 -24.76
C THR A 174 17.47 -12.25 -25.78
N LEU A 175 17.81 -12.40 -27.06
CA LEU A 175 17.26 -11.58 -28.14
C LEU A 175 15.90 -12.09 -28.61
N GLY A 176 15.67 -13.41 -28.53
CA GLY A 176 14.42 -14.08 -28.88
C GLY A 176 14.69 -15.52 -29.32
N ALA A 177 13.63 -16.32 -29.44
CA ALA A 177 13.74 -17.70 -29.92
C ALA A 177 14.28 -17.78 -31.36
N ASP A 178 14.01 -16.75 -32.17
CA ASP A 178 14.42 -16.66 -33.58
C ASP A 178 15.92 -16.45 -33.78
N TYR A 179 16.67 -16.07 -32.74
CA TYR A 179 18.10 -15.76 -32.84
C TYR A 179 19.01 -16.90 -32.39
N THR A 180 18.46 -18.09 -32.14
CA THR A 180 19.26 -19.28 -31.83
C THR A 180 20.07 -19.73 -33.06
N PRO A 181 21.25 -20.35 -32.91
CA PRO A 181 22.05 -20.83 -34.04
C PRO A 181 21.26 -21.71 -35.01
N GLU A 182 20.42 -22.59 -34.45
CA GLU A 182 19.56 -23.50 -35.19
C GLU A 182 18.54 -22.71 -36.02
N ARG A 183 17.81 -21.79 -35.39
CA ARG A 183 16.78 -21.00 -36.08
C ARG A 183 17.37 -20.01 -37.09
N ILE A 184 18.53 -19.42 -36.80
CA ILE A 184 19.26 -18.57 -37.76
C ILE A 184 19.64 -19.38 -39.00
N THR A 185 20.11 -20.63 -38.81
CA THR A 185 20.48 -21.50 -39.93
C THR A 185 19.26 -21.86 -40.79
N GLU A 186 18.14 -22.21 -40.15
CA GLU A 186 16.87 -22.46 -40.85
C GLU A 186 16.39 -21.22 -41.60
N GLN A 187 16.42 -20.05 -40.98
CA GLN A 187 15.98 -18.79 -41.61
C GLN A 187 16.86 -18.41 -42.80
N ILE A 188 18.18 -18.61 -42.73
CA ILE A 188 19.07 -18.38 -43.88
C ILE A 188 18.71 -19.33 -45.02
N ALA A 189 18.43 -20.60 -44.74
CA ALA A 189 18.01 -21.56 -45.75
C ALA A 189 16.67 -21.17 -46.39
N GLU A 190 15.67 -20.79 -45.59
CA GLU A 190 14.36 -20.29 -46.06
C GLU A 190 14.52 -19.03 -46.95
N ILE A 191 15.43 -18.11 -46.60
CA ILE A 191 15.73 -16.91 -47.39
C ILE A 191 16.39 -17.28 -48.72
N GLN A 192 17.36 -18.20 -48.72
CA GLN A 192 18.05 -18.65 -49.93
C GLN A 192 17.11 -19.41 -50.88
N GLU A 193 16.21 -20.25 -50.34
CA GLU A 193 15.18 -20.94 -51.10
C GLU A 193 14.29 -19.91 -51.84
N LYS A 194 13.75 -18.92 -51.13
CA LYS A 194 12.93 -17.85 -51.71
C LYS A 194 13.68 -17.00 -52.76
N LEU A 195 14.96 -16.71 -52.52
CA LEU A 195 15.80 -15.99 -53.48
C LEU A 195 16.02 -16.81 -54.77
N SER A 196 16.15 -18.14 -54.63
CA SER A 196 16.33 -19.06 -55.75
C SER A 196 15.05 -19.31 -56.56
N GLU A 197 13.88 -19.33 -55.91
CA GLU A 197 12.58 -19.50 -56.56
C GLU A 197 12.17 -18.26 -57.35
N ALA A 198 12.59 -17.07 -56.90
CA ALA A 198 12.17 -15.82 -57.50
C ALA A 198 13.14 -15.26 -58.57
N ASN A 199 14.40 -15.74 -58.67
CA ASN A 199 15.46 -15.10 -59.48
C ASN A 199 15.66 -13.61 -59.12
N ILE A 200 15.61 -13.30 -57.83
CA ILE A 200 15.61 -11.92 -57.29
C ILE A 200 16.89 -11.68 -56.49
N THR A 201 17.50 -10.48 -56.59
CA THR A 201 18.62 -10.07 -55.73
C THR A 201 18.15 -9.70 -54.32
N PRO A 202 18.95 -9.89 -53.24
CA PRO A 202 18.53 -9.58 -51.87
C PRO A 202 17.90 -8.18 -51.66
N ASP A 203 18.36 -7.17 -52.41
CA ASP A 203 17.82 -5.80 -52.39
C ASP A 203 16.35 -5.69 -52.86
N MET A 204 15.88 -6.60 -53.70
CA MET A 204 14.53 -6.58 -54.27
C MET A 204 13.49 -7.27 -53.35
N LEU A 205 13.92 -7.98 -52.30
CA LEU A 205 13.05 -8.41 -51.19
C LEU A 205 12.67 -7.22 -50.28
N ILE A 206 13.33 -6.07 -50.45
CA ILE A 206 13.05 -4.81 -49.76
C ILE A 206 12.45 -3.86 -50.81
N GLU A 207 11.14 -3.98 -51.11
CA GLU A 207 10.49 -3.17 -52.16
C GLU A 207 10.75 -1.65 -51.97
N PRO A 208 11.08 -0.89 -53.05
CA PRO A 208 11.19 0.56 -52.98
C PRO A 208 9.80 1.22 -52.77
N PRO A 209 9.74 2.38 -52.09
CA PRO A 209 8.46 3.02 -51.79
C PRO A 209 7.76 3.49 -53.07
N LYS A 210 6.52 3.03 -53.28
CA LYS A 210 5.62 3.57 -54.31
C LYS A 210 5.35 5.05 -54.04
N GLN A 211 5.52 5.88 -55.08
CA GLN A 211 5.16 7.29 -55.06
C GLN A 211 3.64 7.44 -54.85
N ILE A 212 3.23 8.22 -53.86
CA ILE A 212 1.82 8.50 -53.55
C ILE A 212 1.42 9.78 -54.30
N THR A 213 0.65 9.64 -55.37
CA THR A 213 -0.20 10.73 -55.89
C THR A 213 -1.45 10.87 -55.01
N ALA A 214 -1.78 12.11 -54.64
CA ALA A 214 -2.80 12.48 -53.66
C ALA A 214 -4.24 12.02 -54.01
N PRO A 215 -5.09 11.65 -53.03
CA PRO A 215 -6.44 11.16 -53.28
C PRO A 215 -7.50 12.29 -53.32
N LYS A 216 -8.48 12.11 -54.21
CA LYS A 216 -9.76 12.84 -54.26
C LYS A 216 -10.82 12.04 -53.48
N THR A 217 -11.63 12.75 -52.71
CA THR A 217 -12.66 12.36 -51.74
C THR A 217 -13.87 11.62 -52.34
N GLU A 218 -14.43 10.61 -51.64
CA GLU A 218 -15.87 10.41 -51.24
C GLU A 218 -16.20 8.95 -50.77
N PRO A 219 -17.38 8.67 -50.12
CA PRO A 219 -17.47 8.02 -48.80
C PRO A 219 -17.87 6.52 -48.73
N LYS A 220 -17.79 5.97 -47.50
CA LYS A 220 -18.07 4.57 -47.06
C LYS A 220 -19.52 4.09 -47.25
N PRO A 221 -19.71 2.74 -47.28
CA PRO A 221 -20.68 2.10 -46.38
C PRO A 221 -20.21 0.79 -45.66
N ILE A 222 -20.73 0.67 -44.42
CA ILE A 222 -21.06 -0.42 -43.44
C ILE A 222 -20.69 -1.92 -43.72
N PRO A 223 -20.37 -2.76 -42.68
CA PRO A 223 -19.72 -4.08 -42.80
C PRO A 223 -20.67 -5.30 -42.64
N PRO A 224 -20.18 -6.55 -42.86
CA PRO A 224 -20.76 -7.74 -42.24
C PRO A 224 -19.81 -8.49 -41.27
N LYS A 225 -20.45 -9.39 -40.51
CA LYS A 225 -20.10 -10.11 -39.26
C LYS A 225 -19.22 -11.38 -39.50
N PRO A 226 -18.87 -12.20 -38.47
CA PRO A 226 -17.48 -12.63 -38.17
C PRO A 226 -17.13 -14.07 -38.60
N ALA A 227 -15.83 -14.35 -38.72
CA ALA A 227 -15.27 -15.70 -38.91
C ALA A 227 -14.40 -16.11 -37.72
N GLU A 228 -14.51 -17.38 -37.29
CA GLU A 228 -13.71 -18.03 -36.24
C GLU A 228 -12.31 -18.50 -36.75
N PRO A 229 -11.44 -19.15 -35.94
CA PRO A 229 -10.13 -18.62 -35.57
C PRO A 229 -8.98 -19.28 -36.37
N VAL A 230 -8.06 -18.47 -36.90
CA VAL A 230 -6.85 -18.98 -37.58
C VAL A 230 -5.66 -19.00 -36.62
N GLN A 231 -5.01 -20.16 -36.54
CA GLN A 231 -3.73 -20.40 -35.86
C GLN A 231 -2.65 -19.44 -36.34
N ASN A 232 -2.14 -18.60 -35.43
CA ASN A 232 -1.10 -17.61 -35.71
C ASN A 232 0.31 -18.24 -35.71
N ASN A 233 0.84 -18.53 -36.90
CA ASN A 233 2.29 -18.57 -37.13
C ASN A 233 2.78 -17.15 -37.48
N ARG A 234 3.24 -16.39 -36.48
CA ARG A 234 3.82 -15.06 -36.70
C ARG A 234 5.29 -15.17 -37.14
N LEU A 235 5.53 -15.00 -38.44
CA LEU A 235 6.84 -14.68 -39.01
C LEU A 235 7.19 -13.22 -38.71
N ILE A 236 8.48 -12.95 -38.48
CA ILE A 236 9.03 -11.60 -38.27
C ILE A 236 8.97 -10.73 -39.54
N SER A 237 8.48 -11.19 -40.70
CA SER A 237 8.67 -10.50 -41.97
C SER A 237 7.90 -9.18 -42.13
N ASP A 238 6.65 -9.08 -41.65
CA ASP A 238 5.80 -7.97 -42.10
C ASP A 238 5.90 -6.73 -41.20
N GLU A 239 6.02 -6.93 -39.89
CA GLU A 239 6.20 -5.84 -38.91
C GLU A 239 7.63 -5.24 -39.00
N PHE A 240 8.61 -6.05 -39.43
CA PHE A 240 10.01 -5.67 -39.61
C PHE A 240 10.23 -4.78 -40.84
N LEU A 241 9.70 -5.18 -42.00
CA LEU A 241 9.73 -4.36 -43.23
C LEU A 241 9.05 -3.00 -43.02
N ALA A 242 8.01 -2.94 -42.17
CA ALA A 242 7.34 -1.69 -41.80
C ALA A 242 8.23 -0.74 -40.96
N ARG A 243 8.99 -1.25 -39.98
CA ARG A 243 9.87 -0.41 -39.12
C ARG A 243 11.11 0.12 -39.84
N VAL A 244 11.66 -0.65 -40.78
CA VAL A 244 12.78 -0.21 -41.63
C VAL A 244 12.33 0.94 -42.57
N ARG A 245 11.06 0.96 -42.98
CA ARG A 245 10.47 2.07 -43.76
C ARG A 245 10.37 3.37 -42.94
N GLU A 246 9.99 3.30 -41.66
CA GLU A 246 9.87 4.48 -40.78
C GLU A 246 11.21 5.17 -40.49
N GLN A 247 12.28 4.41 -40.23
CA GLN A 247 13.59 4.99 -39.88
C GLN A 247 14.29 5.72 -41.03
N LYS A 248 14.01 5.36 -42.30
CA LYS A 248 14.53 6.09 -43.47
C LYS A 248 13.84 7.43 -43.71
N ALA A 249 12.64 7.65 -43.16
CA ALA A 249 11.87 8.89 -43.35
C ALA A 249 12.21 9.99 -42.32
N SER A 250 12.92 9.68 -41.24
CA SER A 250 13.05 10.56 -40.06
C SER A 250 14.26 11.54 -40.07
N GLN A 251 14.96 11.74 -41.19
CA GLN A 251 16.09 12.68 -41.28
C GLN A 251 15.73 13.94 -42.07
N THR A 252 14.99 14.87 -41.48
CA THR A 252 14.92 16.30 -41.89
C THR A 252 14.31 17.14 -40.75
N PRO A 253 14.70 18.43 -40.54
CA PRO A 253 14.41 19.16 -39.30
C PRO A 253 13.01 19.79 -39.25
N GLN A 254 12.48 19.95 -38.02
CA GLN A 254 11.26 20.70 -37.72
C GLN A 254 11.36 22.20 -38.07
N PRO A 255 10.21 22.86 -38.34
CA PRO A 255 10.02 24.27 -38.02
C PRO A 255 8.95 24.52 -36.93
N THR A 256 9.00 25.75 -36.44
CA THR A 256 8.54 26.32 -35.17
C THR A 256 7.24 27.15 -35.29
N ALA A 257 6.40 27.13 -34.23
CA ALA A 257 5.39 28.11 -33.75
C ALA A 257 4.24 28.56 -34.72
N THR A 258 3.02 28.94 -34.32
CA THR A 258 2.59 29.90 -33.28
C THR A 258 1.06 29.85 -33.05
N GLN A 259 0.68 30.03 -31.78
CA GLN A 259 -0.54 30.63 -31.15
C GLN A 259 -1.83 30.91 -31.96
N THR A 260 -2.97 30.59 -31.34
CA THR A 260 -4.12 31.51 -31.26
C THR A 260 -5.03 31.16 -30.06
N ALA A 261 -5.51 32.19 -29.37
CA ALA A 261 -6.56 32.21 -28.36
C ALA A 261 -7.23 33.60 -28.43
N PRO A 262 -8.32 33.91 -27.70
CA PRO A 262 -9.51 33.12 -27.34
C PRO A 262 -10.81 33.92 -27.62
N LYS A 263 -12.00 33.38 -27.27
CA LYS A 263 -13.15 34.10 -26.66
C LYS A 263 -14.32 33.13 -26.32
N PRO A 264 -15.28 33.53 -25.46
CA PRO A 264 -15.70 32.75 -24.29
C PRO A 264 -17.16 32.31 -24.35
N ASP A 265 -17.60 31.43 -23.44
CA ASP A 265 -18.86 31.67 -22.76
C ASP A 265 -18.97 30.93 -21.42
N THR A 266 -19.96 31.39 -20.67
CA THR A 266 -20.10 31.43 -19.22
C THR A 266 -21.08 30.36 -18.76
N ASP A 267 -20.79 29.66 -17.66
CA ASP A 267 -21.75 29.48 -16.54
C ASP A 267 -21.21 28.48 -15.51
N ARG A 268 -21.00 28.99 -14.30
CA ARG A 268 -20.74 28.26 -13.06
C ARG A 268 -21.92 28.52 -12.15
N VAL A 269 -22.62 27.48 -11.73
CA VAL A 269 -23.52 27.54 -10.56
C VAL A 269 -22.86 26.74 -9.45
N VAL A 270 -22.46 27.46 -8.41
CA VAL A 270 -21.95 26.96 -7.14
C VAL A 270 -23.17 26.72 -6.25
N ILE A 271 -23.37 25.48 -5.79
CA ILE A 271 -24.37 25.16 -4.77
C ILE A 271 -23.62 25.04 -3.44
N THR A 272 -23.95 25.92 -2.50
CA THR A 272 -23.38 25.96 -1.14
C THR A 272 -24.24 25.21 -0.12
N ALA A 273 -23.58 24.77 0.95
CA ALA A 273 -23.99 23.75 1.91
C ALA A 273 -25.15 24.09 2.88
N GLU A 274 -26.05 25.02 2.53
CA GLU A 274 -27.15 25.45 3.42
C GLU A 274 -28.55 25.11 2.90
N GLU A 275 -28.70 24.55 1.69
CA GLU A 275 -30.00 24.07 1.17
C GLU A 275 -30.23 22.56 1.36
N PHE A 276 -29.33 21.85 2.05
CA PHE A 276 -29.38 20.39 2.20
C PHE A 276 -29.89 19.89 3.57
N LEU A 277 -30.32 20.75 4.50
CA LEU A 277 -30.82 20.31 5.81
C LEU A 277 -32.06 21.08 6.30
N ALA A 278 -33.22 20.44 6.07
CA ALA A 278 -34.43 20.45 6.91
C ALA A 278 -35.29 21.75 6.96
N PRO A 279 -36.63 21.67 7.17
CA PRO A 279 -37.32 20.63 7.94
C PRO A 279 -38.66 20.10 7.40
N LEU A 280 -38.88 18.83 7.73
CA LEU A 280 -40.17 18.18 7.92
C LEU A 280 -40.99 18.88 9.02
N TYR A 281 -42.31 18.64 8.94
CA TYR A 281 -43.41 18.98 9.87
C TYR A 281 -44.20 20.26 9.55
N ASP A 282 -45.36 20.09 8.90
CA ASP A 282 -46.65 20.34 9.56
C ASP A 282 -47.82 19.62 8.84
N LYS A 283 -48.71 19.03 9.65
CA LYS A 283 -50.04 18.43 9.34
C LYS A 283 -51.09 19.36 9.99
N PRO A 284 -52.42 19.37 9.67
CA PRO A 284 -53.34 18.21 9.68
C PRO A 284 -54.47 18.30 8.59
N GLU A 285 -55.35 17.31 8.36
CA GLU A 285 -56.67 17.12 9.01
C GLU A 285 -57.34 15.77 8.58
N THR A 286 -58.14 15.17 9.47
CA THR A 286 -59.08 14.02 9.30
C THR A 286 -60.54 14.53 9.54
N PRO A 287 -61.70 13.78 9.52
CA PRO A 287 -62.00 12.31 9.62
C PRO A 287 -63.30 11.85 8.85
N PRO A 288 -64.20 10.86 9.21
CA PRO A 288 -64.23 9.66 10.10
C PRO A 288 -64.90 8.37 9.44
N PRO A 289 -65.48 7.33 10.14
CA PRO A 289 -64.83 6.17 10.82
C PRO A 289 -65.52 4.77 10.58
N ALA A 290 -64.92 3.64 11.06
CA ALA A 290 -65.58 2.42 11.62
C ALA A 290 -64.53 1.38 12.14
N PRO A 291 -64.85 0.35 12.97
CA PRO A 291 -64.73 0.32 14.43
C PRO A 291 -63.62 -0.62 15.00
N GLN A 292 -63.43 -0.51 16.32
CA GLN A 292 -62.35 -0.99 17.19
C GLN A 292 -62.26 -2.51 17.46
N SER A 293 -61.04 -2.98 17.72
CA SER A 293 -60.76 -4.08 18.67
C SER A 293 -59.58 -3.71 19.57
N THR A 294 -59.78 -3.80 20.88
CA THR A 294 -58.82 -3.53 21.96
C THR A 294 -57.82 -4.68 22.13
N GLU A 295 -56.52 -4.40 22.17
CA GLU A 295 -55.54 -5.37 22.70
C GLU A 295 -54.38 -4.68 23.44
N SER A 296 -54.40 -4.88 24.76
CA SER A 296 -53.31 -5.10 25.73
C SER A 296 -51.91 -4.54 25.45
N LYS A 297 -51.46 -3.67 26.35
CA LYS A 297 -50.09 -3.13 26.50
C LYS A 297 -49.06 -4.28 26.61
N ALA A 298 -48.21 -4.45 25.60
CA ALA A 298 -47.10 -5.41 25.60
C ALA A 298 -45.99 -4.99 26.58
N PRO A 299 -45.31 -5.94 27.26
CA PRO A 299 -44.22 -5.64 28.19
C PRO A 299 -42.97 -5.16 27.44
N GLU A 300 -42.27 -4.18 28.01
CA GLU A 300 -40.99 -3.67 27.50
C GLU A 300 -39.99 -4.83 27.34
N LYS A 301 -39.58 -5.12 26.11
CA LYS A 301 -38.50 -6.08 25.82
C LYS A 301 -37.21 -5.54 26.45
N LYS A 302 -36.67 -6.22 27.46
CA LYS A 302 -35.27 -6.02 27.87
C LYS A 302 -34.37 -6.28 26.65
N ASN A 303 -33.68 -5.26 26.17
CA ASN A 303 -32.67 -5.43 25.14
C ASN A 303 -31.52 -6.27 25.70
N ASP A 304 -31.17 -7.35 25.01
CA ASP A 304 -30.02 -8.18 25.36
C ASP A 304 -28.73 -7.39 25.06
N GLU A 305 -27.98 -7.04 26.11
CA GLU A 305 -26.74 -6.25 26.02
C GLU A 305 -25.64 -6.96 25.21
N TRP A 306 -25.80 -8.25 24.95
CA TRP A 306 -24.89 -9.09 24.17
C TRP A 306 -25.47 -9.57 22.83
N ALA A 307 -26.61 -9.04 22.40
CA ALA A 307 -27.33 -9.49 21.19
C ALA A 307 -26.42 -9.62 19.95
N SER A 308 -25.43 -8.73 19.82
CA SER A 308 -24.46 -8.69 18.72
C SER A 308 -23.59 -9.94 18.59
N ILE A 309 -23.41 -10.74 19.66
CA ILE A 309 -22.51 -11.91 19.66
C ILE A 309 -23.20 -13.22 20.06
N ARG A 310 -24.50 -13.21 20.39
CA ARG A 310 -25.24 -14.42 20.80
C ARG A 310 -25.28 -15.53 19.75
N GLY A 311 -25.16 -15.19 18.47
CA GLY A 311 -25.12 -16.18 17.39
C GLY A 311 -23.72 -16.79 17.16
N MET A 312 -22.71 -16.40 17.94
CA MET A 312 -21.36 -16.92 17.86
C MET A 312 -21.25 -18.26 18.61
N ARG A 313 -20.43 -19.19 18.11
CA ARG A 313 -20.15 -20.45 18.82
C ARG A 313 -19.48 -20.14 20.16
N ASN A 314 -19.96 -20.78 21.23
CA ASN A 314 -19.49 -20.58 22.62
C ASN A 314 -19.73 -19.15 23.17
N SER A 315 -20.67 -18.39 22.60
CA SER A 315 -21.01 -17.03 23.04
C SER A 315 -21.30 -16.95 24.54
N ASP A 316 -22.09 -17.87 25.10
CA ASP A 316 -22.49 -17.82 26.52
C ASP A 316 -21.31 -18.02 27.46
N LYS A 317 -20.33 -18.86 27.08
CA LYS A 317 -19.09 -19.04 27.85
C LYS A 317 -18.24 -17.77 27.80
N ILE A 318 -18.13 -17.17 26.62
CA ILE A 318 -17.35 -15.93 26.41
C ILE A 318 -17.98 -14.78 27.20
N ILE A 319 -19.30 -14.61 27.12
CA ILE A 319 -20.05 -13.62 27.87
C ILE A 319 -19.83 -13.80 29.37
N ALA A 320 -19.95 -15.03 29.89
CA ALA A 320 -19.73 -15.30 31.32
C ALA A 320 -18.31 -14.94 31.79
N GLU A 321 -17.29 -15.21 30.97
CA GLU A 321 -15.90 -14.82 31.28
C GLU A 321 -15.68 -13.30 31.23
N LEU A 322 -16.29 -12.62 30.27
CA LEU A 322 -16.25 -11.16 30.15
C LEU A 322 -16.95 -10.50 31.35
N GLU A 323 -18.14 -10.97 31.71
CA GLU A 323 -18.90 -10.49 32.87
C GLU A 323 -18.14 -10.73 34.19
N ALA A 324 -17.49 -11.88 34.34
CA ALA A 324 -16.65 -12.17 35.50
C ALA A 324 -15.43 -11.23 35.61
N SER A 325 -14.94 -10.69 34.49
CA SER A 325 -13.88 -9.67 34.46
C SER A 325 -14.39 -8.24 34.67
N GLY A 326 -15.71 -8.03 34.74
CA GLY A 326 -16.35 -6.74 34.92
C GLY A 326 -16.77 -6.05 33.62
N ILE A 327 -16.75 -6.74 32.48
CA ILE A 327 -17.28 -6.26 31.21
C ILE A 327 -18.73 -6.74 31.10
N THR A 328 -19.70 -5.83 31.26
CA THR A 328 -21.11 -6.22 31.42
C THR A 328 -21.93 -6.16 30.14
N SER A 329 -21.43 -5.48 29.10
CA SER A 329 -22.17 -5.27 27.86
C SER A 329 -21.27 -5.39 26.63
N PHE A 330 -21.87 -5.62 25.47
CA PHE A 330 -21.14 -5.54 24.20
C PHE A 330 -20.58 -4.14 23.95
N TYR A 331 -21.24 -3.08 24.43
CA TYR A 331 -20.72 -1.71 24.31
C TYR A 331 -19.41 -1.54 25.06
N ASP A 332 -19.35 -1.99 26.33
CA ASP A 332 -18.12 -1.99 27.14
C ASP A 332 -17.03 -2.84 26.48
N PHE A 333 -17.39 -4.04 25.98
CA PHE A 333 -16.47 -4.89 25.21
C PHE A 333 -15.98 -4.25 23.91
N SER A 334 -16.85 -3.49 23.22
CA SER A 334 -16.56 -2.93 21.89
C SER A 334 -15.46 -1.88 21.93
N GLY A 335 -15.23 -1.23 23.07
CA GLY A 335 -14.09 -0.34 23.27
C GLY A 335 -12.72 -1.05 23.27
N PHE A 336 -12.70 -2.38 23.48
CA PHE A 336 -11.49 -3.22 23.38
C PHE A 336 -11.34 -3.88 21.99
N LEU A 337 -12.42 -3.94 21.20
CA LEU A 337 -12.25 -3.99 19.74
C LEU A 337 -11.61 -2.64 19.38
N HIS A 338 -10.74 -2.46 18.41
CA HIS A 338 -10.03 -1.16 18.21
C HIS A 338 -8.98 -0.82 19.29
N ASN A 339 -7.81 -0.38 18.82
CA ASN A 339 -6.65 -0.05 19.66
C ASN A 339 -6.69 1.44 20.04
N THR A 340 -7.73 1.85 20.75
CA THR A 340 -7.94 3.23 21.21
C THR A 340 -7.59 3.35 22.69
N HIS A 341 -7.13 4.53 23.12
CA HIS A 341 -6.90 4.78 24.54
C HIS A 341 -8.21 4.64 25.32
N HIS A 342 -8.15 3.94 26.46
CA HIS A 342 -9.30 3.71 27.33
C HIS A 342 -9.21 4.64 28.54
N ASP A 343 -10.33 5.24 28.97
CA ASP A 343 -10.34 6.23 30.06
C ASP A 343 -9.82 5.66 31.39
N ASP A 344 -10.06 4.37 31.63
CA ASP A 344 -9.52 3.64 32.80
C ASP A 344 -8.05 3.17 32.65
N ASP A 345 -7.38 3.44 31.51
CA ASP A 345 -5.97 3.14 31.30
C ASP A 345 -5.07 4.26 31.85
N HIS A 346 -4.75 4.15 33.14
CA HIS A 346 -3.84 5.06 33.84
C HIS A 346 -2.38 4.62 33.81
N THR A 347 -1.95 3.79 32.85
CA THR A 347 -0.56 3.31 32.76
C THR A 347 0.44 4.46 32.70
N ALA A 348 0.19 5.45 31.84
CA ALA A 348 1.06 6.62 31.68
C ALA A 348 1.02 7.53 32.91
N GLU A 349 -0.18 7.84 33.42
CA GLU A 349 -0.35 8.67 34.62
C GLU A 349 0.36 8.09 35.84
N LEU A 350 0.24 6.78 36.09
CA LEU A 350 0.91 6.11 37.19
C LEU A 350 2.43 6.11 37.05
N ALA A 351 2.96 5.97 35.83
CA ALA A 351 4.39 6.04 35.56
C ALA A 351 4.96 7.44 35.80
N GLU A 352 4.25 8.47 35.35
CA GLU A 352 4.60 9.86 35.60
C GLU A 352 4.55 10.19 37.10
N LEU A 353 3.47 9.79 37.77
CA LEU A 353 3.28 10.02 39.19
C LEU A 353 4.34 9.31 40.04
N LYS A 354 4.72 8.07 39.67
CA LYS A 354 5.82 7.32 40.30
C LYS A 354 7.15 8.09 40.18
N THR A 355 7.41 8.68 39.02
CA THR A 355 8.63 9.46 38.77
C THR A 355 8.61 10.73 39.62
N HIS A 356 7.51 11.48 39.63
CA HIS A 356 7.36 12.69 40.44
C HIS A 356 7.49 12.40 41.94
N ILE A 357 6.80 11.38 42.46
CA ILE A 357 6.91 10.93 43.85
C ILE A 357 8.38 10.68 44.22
N LYS A 358 9.10 9.89 43.41
CA LYS A 358 10.52 9.58 43.66
C LYS A 358 11.39 10.85 43.68
N THR A 359 11.17 11.77 42.75
CA THR A 359 11.93 13.03 42.72
C THR A 359 11.66 13.90 43.96
N VAL A 360 10.40 14.07 44.36
CA VAL A 360 10.02 14.86 45.54
C VAL A 360 10.56 14.21 46.83
N GLU A 361 10.51 12.88 46.95
CA GLU A 361 11.14 12.14 48.06
C GLU A 361 12.65 12.40 48.14
N THR A 362 13.33 12.40 47.00
CA THR A 362 14.78 12.67 46.92
C THR A 362 15.10 14.11 47.31
N ILE A 363 14.31 15.08 46.85
CA ILE A 363 14.47 16.50 47.24
C ILE A 363 14.26 16.68 48.74
N ILE A 364 13.20 16.09 49.31
CA ILE A 364 12.94 16.14 50.75
C ILE A 364 14.10 15.53 51.55
N ALA A 365 14.63 14.39 51.11
CA ALA A 365 15.78 13.75 51.75
C ALA A 365 17.03 14.65 51.69
N LYS A 366 17.31 15.22 50.51
CA LYS A 366 18.44 16.15 50.32
C LYS A 366 18.28 17.44 51.12
N MET A 367 17.08 17.98 51.26
CA MET A 367 16.82 19.14 52.11
C MET A 367 17.00 18.83 53.61
N LYS A 368 16.67 17.63 54.08
CA LYS A 368 16.97 17.21 55.46
C LYS A 368 18.48 17.15 55.68
N HIS A 369 19.19 16.49 54.76
CA HIS A 369 20.65 16.40 54.76
C HIS A 369 21.33 17.78 54.71
N TYR A 370 20.80 18.69 53.89
CA TYR A 370 21.25 20.08 53.84
C TYR A 370 21.16 20.76 55.21
N ASN A 371 20.05 20.56 55.95
CA ASN A 371 19.88 21.13 57.28
C ASN A 371 20.82 20.49 58.32
N GLU A 372 21.17 19.21 58.16
CA GLU A 372 22.13 18.51 59.01
C GLU A 372 23.56 19.03 58.81
N LEU A 373 23.94 19.34 57.56
CA LEU A 373 25.26 19.91 57.21
C LEU A 373 25.37 21.42 57.42
N LEU A 374 24.23 22.11 57.59
CA LEU A 374 24.17 23.57 57.72
C LEU A 374 25.03 24.15 58.87
N PRO A 375 25.10 23.54 60.07
CA PRO A 375 25.93 24.05 61.16
C PRO A 375 27.43 24.04 60.82
N THR A 376 27.96 22.93 60.30
CA THR A 376 29.36 22.81 59.86
C THR A 376 29.68 23.85 58.78
N TYR A 377 28.78 24.01 57.80
CA TYR A 377 28.97 24.96 56.72
C TYR A 377 28.94 26.42 57.20
N ASN A 378 28.05 26.76 58.14
CA ASN A 378 27.96 28.11 58.70
C ASN A 378 29.23 28.47 59.50
N GLU A 379 29.80 27.52 60.24
CA GLU A 379 31.08 27.72 60.93
C GLU A 379 32.21 27.96 59.92
N TYR A 380 32.28 27.16 58.84
CA TYR A 380 33.21 27.39 57.73
C TYR A 380 33.03 28.77 57.07
N ALA A 381 31.80 29.18 56.80
CA ALA A 381 31.47 30.44 56.12
C ALA A 381 31.75 31.68 57.00
N GLY A 382 31.66 31.54 58.33
CA GLY A 382 31.98 32.59 59.29
C GLY A 382 33.48 32.80 59.55
N LEU A 383 34.33 31.85 59.14
CA LEU A 383 35.78 31.96 59.23
C LEU A 383 36.35 32.66 57.98
N SER A 384 37.49 33.34 58.13
CA SER A 384 38.19 34.00 57.02
C SER A 384 39.69 33.69 57.00
N GLY A 385 40.29 33.82 55.81
CA GLY A 385 41.74 33.66 55.59
C GLY A 385 42.27 32.27 55.98
N TRP A 386 43.35 32.22 56.75
CA TRP A 386 44.03 30.97 57.12
C TRP A 386 43.14 30.00 57.95
N LYS A 387 42.32 30.54 58.85
CA LYS A 387 41.43 29.72 59.70
C LYS A 387 40.38 29.00 58.85
N GLN A 388 39.82 29.68 57.84
CA GLN A 388 38.87 29.11 56.89
C GLN A 388 39.50 27.98 56.06
N SER A 389 40.71 28.20 55.53
CA SER A 389 41.44 27.18 54.74
C SER A 389 41.75 25.94 55.56
N ARG A 390 42.19 26.10 56.81
CA ARG A 390 42.45 24.98 57.73
C ARG A 390 41.16 24.23 58.09
N TYR A 391 40.06 24.95 58.32
CA TYR A 391 38.75 24.35 58.61
C TYR A 391 38.25 23.54 57.41
N ARG A 392 38.34 24.09 56.19
CA ARG A 392 38.00 23.37 54.95
C ARG A 392 38.81 22.10 54.77
N LYS A 393 40.11 22.11 55.09
CA LYS A 393 40.96 20.93 55.00
C LYS A 393 40.57 19.83 56.01
N LYS A 394 40.01 20.21 57.15
CA LYS A 394 39.57 19.29 58.21
C LYS A 394 38.17 18.71 57.93
N HIS A 395 37.26 19.51 57.35
CA HIS A 395 35.87 19.16 57.07
C HIS A 395 35.57 19.15 55.56
N SER A 396 36.53 18.74 54.72
CA SER A 396 36.43 18.86 53.26
C SER A 396 35.24 18.10 52.70
N GLU A 397 35.03 16.87 53.18
CA GLU A 397 33.95 15.99 52.73
C GLU A 397 32.56 16.59 53.06
N GLU A 398 32.36 17.08 54.28
CA GLU A 398 31.09 17.69 54.71
C GLU A 398 30.77 18.98 53.94
N ILE A 399 31.79 19.80 53.67
CA ILE A 399 31.63 21.06 52.92
C ILE A 399 31.32 20.78 51.44
N GLU A 400 32.03 19.83 50.83
CA GLU A 400 31.78 19.43 49.45
C GLU A 400 30.39 18.80 49.28
N ASP A 401 29.98 17.92 50.21
CA ASP A 401 28.64 17.32 50.20
C ASP A 401 27.54 18.37 50.40
N PHE A 402 27.76 19.39 51.25
CA PHE A 402 26.84 20.51 51.38
C PHE A 402 26.68 21.29 50.07
N GLU A 403 27.78 21.61 49.39
CA GLU A 403 27.77 22.33 48.12
C GLU A 403 27.06 21.54 47.02
N GLN A 404 27.35 20.23 46.92
CA GLN A 404 26.68 19.33 45.99
C GLN A 404 25.19 19.18 46.29
N THR A 405 24.83 19.01 47.56
CA THR A 405 23.43 18.89 48.01
C THR A 405 22.65 20.18 47.74
N LYS A 406 23.25 21.34 48.00
CA LYS A 406 22.67 22.66 47.69
C LYS A 406 22.46 22.83 46.18
N ALA A 407 23.43 22.45 45.35
CA ALA A 407 23.31 22.51 43.89
C ALA A 407 22.16 21.61 43.39
N TYR A 408 22.08 20.37 43.89
CA TYR A 408 21.02 19.43 43.55
C TYR A 408 19.63 19.97 43.91
N ILE A 409 19.45 20.49 45.13
CA ILE A 409 18.17 21.08 45.55
C ILE A 409 17.81 22.24 44.62
N LYS A 410 18.75 23.15 44.34
CA LYS A 410 18.52 24.30 43.46
C LYS A 410 18.07 23.89 42.05
N GLU A 411 18.69 22.86 41.48
CA GLU A 411 18.33 22.39 40.13
C GLU A 411 16.95 21.75 40.10
N HIS A 412 16.68 20.81 41.02
CA HIS A 412 15.48 19.98 40.96
C HIS A 412 14.22 20.61 41.58
N ILE A 413 14.36 21.65 42.42
CA ILE A 413 13.22 22.32 43.05
C ILE A 413 12.48 23.28 42.10
N THR A 414 13.14 23.76 41.04
CA THR A 414 12.60 24.73 40.08
C THR A 414 11.29 24.30 39.43
N LYS A 415 11.09 22.98 39.25
CA LYS A 415 9.86 22.43 38.67
C LYS A 415 8.65 22.49 39.60
N TYR A 416 8.88 22.76 40.88
CA TYR A 416 7.86 22.75 41.94
C TYR A 416 7.64 24.13 42.57
N THR A 417 8.27 25.18 42.04
CA THR A 417 8.08 26.55 42.51
C THR A 417 6.73 27.11 42.06
N SER A 418 5.95 27.62 43.01
CA SER A 418 4.71 28.38 42.76
C SER A 418 4.97 29.86 43.08
N ASP A 419 4.50 30.75 42.21
CA ASP A 419 4.51 32.22 42.41
C ASP A 419 5.87 32.85 42.77
N GLY A 420 6.94 32.37 42.13
CA GLY A 420 8.30 32.91 42.30
C GLY A 420 8.96 32.62 43.66
N SER A 421 8.26 31.90 44.55
CA SER A 421 8.77 31.51 45.87
C SER A 421 9.27 30.06 45.86
N GLN A 422 10.42 29.81 46.48
CA GLN A 422 10.92 28.44 46.65
C GLN A 422 10.02 27.68 47.63
N PRO A 423 9.51 26.49 47.26
CA PRO A 423 8.58 25.75 48.10
C PRO A 423 9.28 25.31 49.38
N LEU A 424 8.61 25.50 50.51
CA LEU A 424 9.13 25.05 51.80
C LEU A 424 9.08 23.52 51.87
N MET A 425 9.91 22.93 52.73
CA MET A 425 9.88 21.49 53.03
C MET A 425 8.45 20.99 53.33
N LYS A 426 7.67 21.78 54.08
CA LYS A 426 6.28 21.46 54.43
C LYS A 426 5.36 21.38 53.19
N ASP A 427 5.58 22.25 52.21
CA ASP A 427 4.81 22.28 50.97
C ASP A 427 5.12 21.04 50.11
N LEU A 428 6.40 20.67 50.03
CA LEU A 428 6.84 19.44 49.35
C LEU A 428 6.28 18.18 50.03
N GLN A 429 6.24 18.15 51.37
CA GLN A 429 5.61 17.05 52.11
C GLN A 429 4.09 16.97 51.84
N GLY A 430 3.41 18.12 51.77
CA GLY A 430 2.00 18.21 51.40
C GLY A 430 1.75 17.73 49.97
N LEU A 431 2.60 18.13 49.02
CA LEU A 431 2.57 17.69 47.63
C LEU A 431 2.78 16.18 47.52
N LEU A 432 3.78 15.63 48.21
CA LEU A 432 4.05 14.21 48.26
C LEU A 432 2.84 13.41 48.77
N LYS A 433 2.18 13.90 49.82
CA LYS A 433 0.96 13.28 50.37
C LYS A 433 -0.17 13.26 49.33
N ARG A 434 -0.40 14.36 48.63
CA ARG A 434 -1.42 14.43 47.55
C ARG A 434 -1.10 13.49 46.40
N MET A 435 0.16 13.46 45.95
CA MET A 435 0.59 12.55 44.88
C MET A 435 0.42 11.09 45.26
N LYS A 436 0.79 10.70 46.49
CA LYS A 436 0.58 9.34 46.99
C LYS A 436 -0.91 8.99 47.08
N ALA A 437 -1.75 9.92 47.54
CA ALA A 437 -3.21 9.71 47.55
C ALA A 437 -3.78 9.49 46.15
N LYS A 438 -3.39 10.31 45.15
CA LYS A 438 -3.80 10.12 43.75
C LYS A 438 -3.35 8.76 43.22
N ARG A 439 -2.12 8.32 43.54
CA ARG A 439 -1.59 7.02 43.14
C ARG A 439 -2.46 5.89 43.71
N ASP A 440 -2.77 5.96 45.00
CA ASP A 440 -3.50 4.92 45.71
C ASP A 440 -4.98 4.87 45.25
N GLU A 441 -5.53 5.98 44.74
CA GLU A 441 -6.84 6.02 44.06
C GLU A 441 -6.81 5.38 42.66
N LEU A 442 -5.77 5.65 41.86
CA LEU A 442 -5.66 5.16 40.49
C LEU A 442 -5.26 3.68 40.40
N LEU A 443 -4.50 3.15 41.37
CA LEU A 443 -4.02 1.77 41.35
C LEU A 443 -5.14 0.72 41.25
N PRO A 444 -6.24 0.79 42.04
CA PRO A 444 -7.38 -0.10 41.88
C PRO A 444 -8.05 0.01 40.49
N LYS A 445 -8.22 1.23 39.95
CA LYS A 445 -8.82 1.47 38.62
C LYS A 445 -7.98 0.81 37.53
N GLN A 446 -6.66 1.05 37.54
CA GLN A 446 -5.73 0.41 36.62
C GLN A 446 -5.75 -1.12 36.73
N LYS A 447 -5.80 -1.65 37.95
CA LYS A 447 -5.85 -3.10 38.17
C LYS A 447 -7.14 -3.72 37.59
N ALA A 448 -8.28 -3.07 37.79
CA ALA A 448 -9.54 -3.50 37.20
C ALA A 448 -9.48 -3.42 35.67
N TYR A 449 -8.94 -2.33 35.11
CA TYR A 449 -8.73 -2.18 33.67
C TYR A 449 -7.86 -3.29 33.07
N ILE A 450 -6.72 -3.62 33.68
CA ILE A 450 -5.84 -4.71 33.18
C ILE A 450 -6.60 -6.04 33.12
N ILE A 451 -7.41 -6.35 34.15
CA ILE A 451 -8.22 -7.58 34.17
C ILE A 451 -9.26 -7.59 33.04
N LYS A 452 -9.96 -6.48 32.83
CA LYS A 452 -10.89 -6.31 31.71
C LYS A 452 -10.18 -6.46 30.37
N HIS A 453 -9.10 -5.70 30.17
CA HIS A 453 -8.29 -5.69 28.96
C HIS A 453 -7.77 -7.09 28.61
N ASP A 454 -7.11 -7.78 29.53
CA ASP A 454 -6.53 -9.10 29.29
C ASP A 454 -7.60 -10.15 28.98
N THR A 455 -8.80 -10.02 29.57
CA THR A 455 -9.92 -10.90 29.28
C THR A 455 -10.55 -10.58 27.93
N ALA A 456 -10.77 -9.30 27.64
CA ALA A 456 -11.30 -8.85 26.35
C ALA A 456 -10.40 -9.28 25.19
N MET A 457 -9.08 -9.13 25.35
CA MET A 457 -8.09 -9.44 24.31
C MET A 457 -8.04 -10.92 23.93
N LYS A 458 -8.50 -11.84 24.78
CA LYS A 458 -8.66 -13.26 24.43
C LYS A 458 -9.74 -13.49 23.37
N TYR A 459 -10.76 -12.64 23.37
CA TYR A 459 -11.99 -12.85 22.60
C TYR A 459 -12.20 -11.84 21.48
N THR A 460 -11.49 -10.71 21.49
CA THR A 460 -11.58 -9.67 20.44
C THR A 460 -11.39 -10.25 19.04
N ARG A 461 -10.44 -11.16 18.81
CA ARG A 461 -10.24 -11.77 17.48
C ARG A 461 -11.48 -12.57 17.03
N GLN A 462 -11.98 -13.46 17.89
CA GLN A 462 -13.11 -14.33 17.57
C GLN A 462 -14.38 -13.51 17.33
N VAL A 463 -14.63 -12.51 18.19
CA VAL A 463 -15.79 -11.63 18.06
C VAL A 463 -15.69 -10.76 16.81
N ARG A 464 -14.52 -10.17 16.50
CA ARG A 464 -14.32 -9.38 15.26
C ARG A 464 -14.56 -10.21 14.01
N GLN A 465 -14.02 -11.43 13.95
CA GLN A 465 -14.24 -12.34 12.83
C GLN A 465 -15.73 -12.64 12.65
N TYR A 466 -16.43 -12.98 13.73
CA TYR A 466 -17.86 -13.22 13.71
C TYR A 466 -18.64 -12.00 13.20
N LEU A 467 -18.37 -10.81 13.74
CA LEU A 467 -19.05 -9.57 13.32
C LEU A 467 -18.81 -9.25 11.85
N ASN A 468 -17.58 -9.43 11.36
CA ASN A 468 -17.26 -9.27 9.93
C ASN A 468 -18.01 -10.28 9.07
N GLU A 469 -18.07 -11.55 9.46
CA GLU A 469 -18.86 -12.56 8.74
C GLU A 469 -20.35 -12.20 8.68
N GLN A 470 -20.92 -11.72 9.79
CA GLN A 470 -22.31 -11.26 9.82
C GLN A 470 -22.53 -10.05 8.90
N HIS A 471 -21.59 -9.09 8.90
CA HIS A 471 -21.62 -7.95 7.98
C HIS A 471 -21.58 -8.40 6.52
N MET A 472 -20.63 -9.27 6.16
CA MET A 472 -20.48 -9.77 4.79
C MET A 472 -21.69 -10.58 4.32
N LYS A 473 -22.31 -11.37 5.21
CA LYS A 473 -23.57 -12.07 4.89
C LYS A 473 -24.69 -11.10 4.56
N ARG A 474 -24.87 -10.04 5.36
CA ARG A 474 -25.88 -8.99 5.10
C ARG A 474 -25.63 -8.27 3.78
N GLU A 475 -24.38 -7.93 3.46
CA GLU A 475 -24.05 -7.27 2.19
C GLU A 475 -24.28 -8.18 0.98
N ARG A 476 -23.94 -9.47 1.08
CA ARG A 476 -24.27 -10.47 0.04
C ARG A 476 -25.79 -10.60 -0.16
N GLU A 477 -26.57 -10.59 0.90
CA GLU A 477 -28.03 -10.63 0.83
C GLU A 477 -28.61 -9.36 0.19
N LYS A 478 -28.13 -8.17 0.58
CA LYS A 478 -28.52 -6.90 -0.05
C LYS A 478 -28.17 -6.88 -1.53
N SER A 479 -26.98 -7.36 -1.91
CA SER A 479 -26.58 -7.48 -3.30
C SER A 479 -27.51 -8.41 -4.08
N ARG A 480 -27.80 -9.61 -3.55
CA ARG A 480 -28.78 -10.54 -4.13
C ARG A 480 -30.16 -9.90 -4.29
N GLN A 481 -30.65 -9.16 -3.29
CA GLN A 481 -31.92 -8.44 -3.36
C GLN A 481 -31.90 -7.38 -4.46
N ARG A 482 -30.84 -6.58 -4.57
CA ARG A 482 -30.68 -5.58 -5.64
C ARG A 482 -30.72 -6.23 -7.03
N THR A 483 -30.04 -7.35 -7.22
CA THR A 483 -30.07 -8.10 -8.49
C THR A 483 -31.45 -8.67 -8.78
N GLN A 484 -32.14 -9.24 -7.77
CA GLN A 484 -33.51 -9.73 -7.93
C GLN A 484 -34.50 -8.62 -8.27
N THR A 485 -34.36 -7.44 -7.66
CA THR A 485 -35.21 -6.27 -7.96
C THR A 485 -34.93 -5.74 -9.37
N LYS A 486 -33.66 -5.65 -9.80
CA LYS A 486 -33.32 -5.28 -11.18
C LYS A 486 -33.91 -6.25 -12.20
N ASN A 487 -33.79 -7.56 -11.94
CA ASN A 487 -34.37 -8.58 -12.81
C ASN A 487 -35.90 -8.48 -12.85
N LYS A 488 -36.57 -8.28 -11.71
CA LYS A 488 -38.03 -8.06 -11.67
C LYS A 488 -38.48 -6.84 -12.47
N ASN A 489 -37.75 -5.72 -12.36
CA ASN A 489 -38.08 -4.51 -13.12
C ASN A 489 -37.86 -4.70 -14.63
N SER A 490 -36.83 -5.44 -15.03
CA SER A 490 -36.57 -5.81 -16.43
C SER A 490 -37.60 -6.79 -17.02
N TYR A 491 -38.40 -7.48 -16.21
CA TYR A 491 -39.50 -8.34 -16.68
C TYR A 491 -40.85 -7.60 -16.76
N LEU A 492 -40.93 -6.39 -16.20
CA LEU A 492 -42.14 -5.55 -16.17
C LEU A 492 -42.09 -4.41 -17.22
N GLU A 493 -40.90 -4.08 -17.74
CA GLU A 493 -40.69 -3.35 -19.00
C GLU A 493 -40.75 -4.30 -20.20
#